data_AF-A0A250X9C3-F1
#
_entry.id   AF-A0A250X9C3-F1
#
_cell.length_a   1.000
_cell.length_b   1.000
_cell.length_c   1.000
_cell.angle_alpha   90.00
_cell.angle_beta   90.00
_cell.angle_gamma   90.00
#
_symmetry.space_group_name_H-M   'P 1'
#
loop_
_entity.id
_entity.type
_entity.pdbx_description
1 polymer ?
#
loop_
_entity_poly.entity_id
_entity_poly.type
_entity_poly.pdbx_seq_one_letter_code
_entity_poly.pdbx_strand_id
1 'polypeptide(L)'
;MPSDLHVIQGNTAHAELTDTKAFLDTLQSIRDSNVLSLPEEQRTVKDLFRWYEPLEISRAPGRMDVMGGIADYSGALVLQMPIAEACHVAVQRQVHQFKALQGSAKVGHITVVSFNAETCHRRSPVFSAPLSDLFPNGQPISYEAANTYFKANDSMSWASYVVGCLLVLVREEGLHVQELAEESGGGSIAIVVSSQVPEGKGVSSSAAVEVATMMALTSAFNLQIEGKRVAILSQKVENLVVGAPCGIMDQMASALGEEGRLLALLCQPAEVQGCVNIPESIKIWGIDSGIRHSVGGSDYGSVRVGAFMGLRIASEVEHEKKGLQGEVQPLRAGYLANLSPTEFQESYCSVLPESLTGAQFKAQYGHHFDTVTHIVDDNRYAVRLPATHPVYDHHRVRTFRQLLLLTQLCHGIPVAAALAIPQLTTTAAATIGTHDLTQQTTSCTSETYGEGDVGEDQACEALSLLGELMFGTHQSYSACGLGSSGTDRLVQLVRDEMKAARSKGEQPVVWGAKITGGGSGGTVCILGSAVGGAEAVQRIASIYARESHSPHDDANDDVSSSFNSCLSHPKIFEGSSMGAIKFGALKVCFN
;
A
#
# COMPACT_ATOMS: atom_id res chain seq x y z
N MET A 1 25.37 16.80 6.30
CA MET A 1 24.62 18.07 6.24
C MET A 1 25.27 19.04 5.28
N PRO A 2 24.49 19.85 4.55
CA PRO A 2 25.00 21.08 3.98
C PRO A 2 25.48 22.07 5.05
N SER A 3 26.40 22.98 4.70
CA SER A 3 27.12 23.84 5.65
C SER A 3 26.25 24.84 6.41
N ASP A 4 25.08 25.19 5.85
CA ASP A 4 24.22 26.26 6.35
C ASP A 4 22.88 25.72 6.92
N LEU A 5 22.74 24.40 7.07
CA LEU A 5 21.54 23.77 7.60
C LEU A 5 21.77 23.20 9.00
N HIS A 6 20.89 23.56 9.93
CA HIS A 6 20.93 23.08 11.30
C HIS A 6 19.63 22.36 11.67
N VAL A 7 19.76 21.15 12.18
CA VAL A 7 18.66 20.41 12.81
C VAL A 7 18.48 20.93 14.24
N ILE A 8 17.38 21.63 14.49
CA ILE A 8 17.00 22.18 15.79
C ILE A 8 16.44 21.07 16.70
N GLN A 9 15.64 20.17 16.13
CA GLN A 9 15.00 19.07 16.85
C GLN A 9 14.83 17.86 15.94
N GLY A 10 14.87 16.66 16.53
CA GLY A 10 14.78 15.39 15.82
C GLY A 10 16.10 14.63 15.79
N ASN A 11 16.09 13.41 15.24
CA ASN A 11 17.29 12.59 15.17
C ASN A 11 18.19 13.06 14.01
N THR A 12 19.34 13.64 14.34
CA THR A 12 20.30 14.15 13.34
C THR A 12 20.81 13.06 12.39
N ALA A 13 20.87 11.80 12.82
CA ALA A 13 21.23 10.68 11.95
C ALA A 13 20.21 10.49 10.81
N HIS A 14 18.93 10.81 11.03
CA HIS A 14 17.90 10.69 10.00
C HIS A 14 18.03 11.75 8.91
N ALA A 15 18.60 12.92 9.23
CA ALA A 15 18.91 13.94 8.24
C ALA A 15 20.11 13.58 7.35
N GLU A 16 20.91 12.57 7.73
CA GLU A 16 22.00 12.02 6.89
C GLU A 16 21.56 10.82 6.04
N LEU A 17 20.31 10.36 6.14
CA LEU A 17 19.77 9.37 5.20
C LEU A 17 19.88 9.92 3.78
N THR A 18 20.33 9.11 2.83
CA THR A 18 20.68 9.55 1.48
C THR A 18 19.54 10.30 0.79
N ASP A 19 18.31 9.81 0.91
CA ASP A 19 17.11 10.41 0.34
C ASP A 19 16.68 11.70 1.04
N THR A 20 16.77 11.73 2.37
CA THR A 20 16.44 12.89 3.21
C THR A 20 17.44 14.01 2.99
N LYS A 21 18.73 13.68 2.94
CA LYS A 21 19.79 14.62 2.59
C LYS A 21 19.57 15.20 1.20
N ALA A 22 19.24 14.38 0.20
CA ALA A 22 18.93 14.87 -1.15
C ALA A 22 17.73 15.84 -1.17
N PHE A 23 16.69 15.57 -0.36
CA PHE A 23 15.56 16.50 -0.20
C PHE A 23 15.97 17.82 0.46
N LEU A 24 16.77 17.77 1.52
CA LEU A 24 17.30 18.96 2.20
C LEU A 24 18.22 19.79 1.29
N ASP A 25 19.11 19.14 0.56
CA ASP A 25 20.01 19.76 -0.42
C ASP A 25 19.19 20.44 -1.55
N THR A 26 18.08 19.84 -1.97
CA THR A 26 17.15 20.44 -2.94
C THR A 26 16.52 21.73 -2.38
N LEU A 27 16.02 21.71 -1.14
CA LEU A 27 15.47 22.91 -0.50
C LEU A 27 16.51 24.02 -0.35
N GLN A 28 17.74 23.69 0.05
CA GLN A 28 18.81 24.67 0.14
C GLN A 28 19.19 25.24 -1.23
N SER A 29 19.27 24.40 -2.26
CA SER A 29 19.54 24.84 -3.63
C SER A 29 18.49 25.85 -4.11
N ILE A 30 17.21 25.64 -3.80
CA ILE A 30 16.12 26.57 -4.12
C ILE A 30 16.30 27.90 -3.36
N ARG A 31 16.65 27.85 -2.07
CA ARG A 31 16.95 29.04 -1.25
C ARG A 31 18.08 29.88 -1.84
N ASP A 32 19.15 29.23 -2.31
CA ASP A 32 20.38 29.91 -2.74
C ASP A 32 20.36 30.34 -4.22
N SER A 33 19.51 29.72 -5.05
CA SER A 33 19.43 29.98 -6.49
C SER A 33 18.81 31.33 -6.85
N ASN A 34 19.10 31.85 -8.04
CA ASN A 34 18.39 33.01 -8.57
C ASN A 34 17.01 32.59 -9.13
N VAL A 35 15.95 33.36 -8.87
CA VAL A 35 14.55 32.99 -9.18
C VAL A 35 14.37 32.65 -10.68
N LEU A 36 15.05 33.38 -11.57
CA LEU A 36 14.90 33.24 -13.03
C LEU A 36 15.42 31.91 -13.60
N SER A 37 16.26 31.17 -12.88
CA SER A 37 16.83 29.90 -13.35
C SER A 37 16.08 28.65 -12.87
N LEU A 38 15.05 28.81 -12.02
CA LEU A 38 14.33 27.69 -11.42
C LEU A 38 13.07 27.32 -12.22
N PRO A 39 12.67 26.03 -12.26
CA PRO A 39 11.34 25.59 -12.69
C PRO A 39 10.21 26.25 -11.89
N GLU A 40 8.98 26.24 -12.42
CA GLU A 40 7.82 26.94 -11.83
C GLU A 40 7.53 26.55 -10.37
N GLU A 41 7.49 25.25 -10.08
CA GLU A 41 7.32 24.73 -8.73
C GLU A 41 8.41 25.21 -7.77
N GLN A 42 9.66 25.20 -8.20
CA GLN A 42 10.80 25.62 -7.37
C GLN A 42 10.80 27.13 -7.13
N ARG A 43 10.39 27.94 -8.11
CA ARG A 43 10.15 29.38 -7.92
C ARG A 43 9.07 29.60 -6.86
N THR A 44 7.97 28.85 -6.95
CA THR A 44 6.89 28.93 -5.96
C THR A 44 7.39 28.58 -4.57
N VAL A 45 8.16 27.50 -4.40
CA VAL A 45 8.74 27.12 -3.10
C VAL A 45 9.66 28.20 -2.53
N LYS A 46 10.47 28.84 -3.39
CA LYS A 46 11.38 29.91 -2.97
C LYS A 46 10.63 31.07 -2.31
N ASP A 47 9.50 31.47 -2.88
CA ASP A 47 8.66 32.55 -2.36
C ASP A 47 7.72 32.08 -1.24
N LEU A 48 7.43 30.77 -1.19
CA LEU A 48 6.50 30.17 -0.24
C LEU A 48 7.06 30.13 1.18
N PHE A 49 8.32 29.72 1.38
CA PHE A 49 8.90 29.58 2.71
C PHE A 49 9.57 30.86 3.22
N ARG A 50 9.42 31.12 4.52
CA ARG A 50 10.25 32.07 5.27
C ARG A 50 11.52 31.34 5.70
N TRP A 51 12.56 31.39 4.86
CA TRP A 51 13.77 30.56 4.99
C TRP A 51 14.54 30.72 6.31
N TYR A 52 14.40 31.85 6.99
CA TYR A 52 15.03 32.12 8.30
C TYR A 52 14.16 31.70 9.49
N GLU A 53 12.98 31.13 9.24
CA GLU A 53 12.12 30.51 10.26
C GLU A 53 12.19 28.98 10.13
N PRO A 54 11.98 28.22 11.22
CA PRO A 54 12.06 26.76 11.17
C PRO A 54 11.07 26.11 10.19
N LEU A 55 11.50 25.02 9.55
CA LEU A 55 10.66 24.09 8.79
C LEU A 55 10.53 22.77 9.53
N GLU A 56 9.34 22.19 9.52
CA GLU A 56 9.07 20.85 10.04
C GLU A 56 9.07 19.85 8.88
N ILE A 57 9.92 18.83 8.96
CA ILE A 57 10.15 17.86 7.88
C ILE A 57 9.85 16.46 8.40
N SER A 58 9.04 15.74 7.62
CA SER A 58 8.72 14.34 7.89
C SER A 58 9.05 13.48 6.67
N ARG A 59 9.03 12.18 6.89
CA ARG A 59 9.28 11.16 5.86
C ARG A 59 8.40 9.94 6.13
N ALA A 60 7.78 9.39 5.09
CA ALA A 60 7.07 8.12 5.19
C ALA A 60 7.34 7.25 3.94
N PRO A 61 7.68 5.95 4.10
CA PRO A 61 7.93 5.07 2.98
C PRO A 61 6.64 4.60 2.29
N GLY A 62 6.77 4.17 1.04
CA GLY A 62 5.77 3.28 0.44
C GLY A 62 5.84 1.88 1.06
N ARG A 63 5.10 0.92 0.50
CA ARG A 63 5.12 -0.48 0.97
C ARG A 63 4.91 -1.50 -0.15
N MET A 64 5.53 -2.65 0.01
CA MET A 64 5.29 -3.88 -0.73
C MET A 64 4.33 -4.76 0.07
N ASP A 65 3.24 -5.19 -0.55
CA ASP A 65 2.36 -6.22 0.00
C ASP A 65 2.94 -7.60 -0.31
N VAL A 66 3.55 -8.21 0.71
CA VAL A 66 4.21 -9.52 0.61
C VAL A 66 3.20 -10.65 0.71
N MET A 67 2.21 -10.55 1.60
CA MET A 67 1.08 -11.47 1.75
C MET A 67 -0.16 -10.72 2.29
N GLY A 68 -1.35 -11.07 1.81
CA GLY A 68 -2.62 -10.52 2.30
C GLY A 68 -3.50 -9.94 1.19
N GLY A 69 -2.90 -9.39 0.13
CA GLY A 69 -3.66 -8.92 -1.03
C GLY A 69 -4.71 -7.88 -0.66
N ILE A 70 -5.93 -8.06 -1.16
CA ILE A 70 -7.08 -7.19 -0.86
C ILE A 70 -7.87 -7.62 0.40
N ALA A 71 -7.34 -8.53 1.22
CA ALA A 71 -8.13 -9.13 2.30
C ALA A 71 -8.21 -8.27 3.58
N ASP A 72 -7.54 -7.12 3.61
CA ASP A 72 -7.44 -6.26 4.78
C ASP A 72 -8.80 -5.68 5.21
N TYR A 73 -9.62 -5.15 4.28
CA TYR A 73 -10.97 -4.68 4.59
C TYR A 73 -11.94 -5.80 5.02
N SER A 74 -11.56 -7.07 4.83
CA SER A 74 -12.33 -8.24 5.26
C SER A 74 -11.78 -8.90 6.54
N GLY A 75 -10.84 -8.24 7.21
CA GLY A 75 -10.33 -8.62 8.52
C GLY A 75 -9.15 -9.58 8.52
N ALA A 76 -8.48 -9.78 7.37
CA ALA A 76 -7.37 -10.71 7.32
C ALA A 76 -6.11 -10.18 8.05
N LEU A 77 -5.32 -11.13 8.54
CA LEU A 77 -3.88 -10.94 8.76
C LEU A 77 -3.19 -10.66 7.42
N VAL A 78 -2.36 -9.62 7.40
CA VAL A 78 -1.51 -9.24 6.27
C VAL A 78 -0.06 -9.07 6.72
N LEU A 79 0.89 -9.24 5.79
CA LEU A 79 2.33 -9.08 6.01
C LEU A 79 2.90 -8.05 5.04
N GLN A 80 3.23 -6.87 5.55
CA GLN A 80 3.62 -5.71 4.74
C GLN A 80 5.08 -5.36 4.97
N MET A 81 5.81 -5.02 3.91
CA MET A 81 7.20 -4.57 4.00
C MET A 81 7.31 -3.13 3.51
N PRO A 82 7.78 -2.16 4.31
CA PRO A 82 8.08 -0.82 3.81
C PRO A 82 9.19 -0.91 2.74
N ILE A 83 9.04 -0.17 1.63
CA ILE A 83 10.09 -0.09 0.59
C ILE A 83 11.10 1.02 0.91
N ALA A 84 12.23 1.03 0.21
CA ALA A 84 13.26 2.05 0.38
C ALA A 84 12.74 3.45 0.00
N GLU A 85 11.93 3.54 -1.06
CA GLU A 85 11.37 4.80 -1.54
C GLU A 85 10.39 5.41 -0.54
N ALA A 86 10.50 6.73 -0.38
CA ALA A 86 9.69 7.48 0.56
C ALA A 86 9.21 8.80 -0.01
N CYS A 87 8.18 9.32 0.66
CA CYS A 87 7.67 10.67 0.52
C CYS A 87 8.22 11.54 1.65
N HIS A 88 8.74 12.70 1.30
CA HIS A 88 9.14 13.76 2.20
C HIS A 88 8.12 14.89 2.15
N VAL A 89 7.78 15.43 3.31
CA VAL A 89 6.89 16.59 3.43
C VAL A 89 7.53 17.61 4.35
N ALA A 90 7.65 18.85 3.86
CA ALA A 90 8.08 20.01 4.64
C ALA A 90 6.87 20.92 4.89
N VAL A 91 6.66 21.34 6.14
CA VAL A 91 5.57 22.22 6.56
C VAL A 91 6.14 23.44 7.30
N GLN A 92 5.58 24.61 7.01
CA GLN A 92 5.80 25.82 7.79
C GLN A 92 4.48 26.50 8.12
N ARG A 93 4.27 26.80 9.41
CA ARG A 93 3.18 27.65 9.88
C ARG A 93 3.66 29.10 9.88
N GLN A 94 2.94 29.96 9.18
CA GLN A 94 3.30 31.36 8.99
C GLN A 94 2.28 32.25 9.70
N VAL A 95 2.40 32.37 11.02
CA VAL A 95 1.51 33.22 11.81
C VAL A 95 1.90 34.69 11.58
N HIS A 96 0.91 35.57 11.36
CA HIS A 96 1.14 37.02 11.33
C HIS A 96 1.08 37.57 12.76
N GLN A 97 2.18 38.15 13.24
CA GLN A 97 2.28 38.69 14.61
C GLN A 97 1.52 40.02 14.81
N PHE A 98 1.09 40.68 13.74
CA PHE A 98 0.41 41.98 13.79
C PHE A 98 -0.93 41.92 13.09
N LYS A 99 -2.01 42.31 13.79
CA LYS A 99 -3.32 42.56 13.18
C LYS A 99 -3.15 43.64 12.11
N ALA A 100 -3.62 43.37 10.90
CA ALA A 100 -3.62 44.39 9.86
C ALA A 100 -4.44 45.60 10.34
N LEU A 101 -3.93 46.81 10.08
CA LEU A 101 -4.74 48.02 10.21
C LEU A 101 -6.01 47.86 9.35
N GLN A 102 -7.15 48.34 9.86
CA GLN A 102 -8.45 48.26 9.18
C GLN A 102 -8.31 48.64 7.69
N GLY A 103 -8.52 47.67 6.80
CA GLY A 103 -8.50 47.87 5.33
C GLY A 103 -7.53 46.98 4.53
N SER A 104 -6.64 46.21 5.18
CA SER A 104 -5.69 45.32 4.47
C SER A 104 -5.51 43.96 5.16
N ALA A 105 -6.62 43.35 5.60
CA ALA A 105 -6.60 41.98 6.10
C ALA A 105 -6.13 41.03 4.98
N LYS A 106 -4.93 40.46 5.13
CA LYS A 106 -4.49 39.36 4.27
C LYS A 106 -5.25 38.12 4.69
N VAL A 107 -5.96 37.53 3.74
CA VAL A 107 -6.60 36.23 3.90
C VAL A 107 -5.48 35.19 4.07
N GLY A 108 -5.57 34.35 5.10
CA GLY A 108 -4.63 33.24 5.30
C GLY A 108 -4.86 32.16 4.23
N HIS A 109 -3.79 31.65 3.64
CA HIS A 109 -3.87 30.60 2.61
C HIS A 109 -3.21 29.31 3.09
N ILE A 110 -3.72 28.18 2.62
CA ILE A 110 -2.98 26.93 2.56
C ILE A 110 -2.43 26.77 1.14
N THR A 111 -1.12 26.63 1.02
CA THR A 111 -0.44 26.42 -0.27
C THR A 111 0.39 25.17 -0.21
N VAL A 112 0.16 24.25 -1.16
CA VAL A 112 0.84 22.98 -1.30
C VAL A 112 1.57 22.96 -2.64
N VAL A 113 2.86 22.70 -2.63
CA VAL A 113 3.67 22.50 -3.85
C VAL A 113 4.13 21.05 -3.89
N SER A 114 3.89 20.36 -5.00
CA SER A 114 4.40 19.01 -5.24
C SER A 114 5.54 19.09 -6.25
N PHE A 115 6.72 18.61 -5.90
CA PHE A 115 7.81 18.44 -6.85
C PHE A 115 7.53 17.28 -7.82
N ASN A 116 8.15 17.34 -8.99
CA ASN A 116 8.11 16.30 -10.03
C ASN A 116 6.71 16.01 -10.60
N ALA A 117 5.80 17.00 -10.54
CA ALA A 117 4.46 16.89 -11.10
C ALA A 117 4.47 16.70 -12.64
N GLU A 118 5.56 17.10 -13.31
CA GLU A 118 5.73 17.04 -14.78
C GLU A 118 5.57 15.64 -15.39
N THR A 119 5.73 14.57 -14.60
CA THR A 119 5.53 13.17 -15.09
C THR A 119 4.06 12.80 -15.33
N CYS A 120 3.12 13.67 -14.95
CA CYS A 120 1.70 13.52 -15.26
C CYS A 120 1.18 14.82 -15.91
N HIS A 121 1.07 14.85 -17.24
CA HIS A 121 0.68 16.01 -18.06
C HIS A 121 -0.71 16.64 -17.77
N ARG A 122 -1.37 16.28 -16.66
CA ARG A 122 -2.71 16.75 -16.26
C ARG A 122 -2.78 17.35 -14.86
N ARG A 123 -1.69 17.35 -14.07
CA ARG A 123 -1.68 17.84 -12.68
C ARG A 123 -0.98 19.19 -12.56
N SER A 124 -1.60 20.13 -11.84
CA SER A 124 -0.90 21.36 -11.47
C SER A 124 0.08 21.07 -10.32
N PRO A 125 1.34 21.56 -10.39
CA PRO A 125 2.31 21.36 -9.31
C PRO A 125 1.96 22.14 -8.04
N VAL A 126 1.07 23.13 -8.13
CA VAL A 126 0.72 24.04 -7.04
C VAL A 126 -0.77 24.01 -6.78
N PHE A 127 -1.14 23.83 -5.51
CA PHE A 127 -2.48 24.07 -5.01
C PHE A 127 -2.44 25.22 -4.01
N SER A 128 -3.36 26.18 -4.13
CA SER A 128 -3.54 27.22 -3.11
C SER A 128 -5.02 27.51 -2.93
N ALA A 129 -5.45 27.62 -1.68
CA ALA A 129 -6.81 27.99 -1.32
C ALA A 129 -6.83 28.87 -0.06
N PRO A 130 -7.77 29.82 0.04
CA PRO A 130 -8.08 30.48 1.30
C PRO A 130 -8.39 29.46 2.39
N LEU A 131 -7.84 29.65 3.59
CA LEU A 131 -8.17 28.80 4.74
C LEU A 131 -9.66 28.90 5.09
N SER A 132 -10.31 30.04 4.83
CA SER A 132 -11.75 30.25 5.05
C SER A 132 -12.64 29.32 4.23
N ASP A 133 -12.20 28.90 3.05
CA ASP A 133 -12.99 28.03 2.16
C ASP A 133 -13.07 26.60 2.72
N LEU A 134 -12.03 26.19 3.44
CA LEU A 134 -11.89 24.87 4.05
C LEU A 134 -12.28 24.87 5.54
N PHE A 135 -12.12 26.00 6.20
CA PHE A 135 -12.35 26.20 7.63
C PHE A 135 -13.21 27.44 7.92
N PRO A 136 -14.45 27.53 7.42
CA PRO A 136 -15.33 28.65 7.73
C PRO A 136 -15.53 28.77 9.25
N ASN A 137 -15.30 29.97 9.80
CA ASN A 137 -15.31 30.23 11.25
C ASN A 137 -14.34 29.33 12.06
N GLY A 138 -13.25 28.88 11.43
CA GLY A 138 -12.26 27.99 12.04
C GLY A 138 -12.73 26.55 12.23
N GLN A 139 -13.86 26.15 11.62
CA GLN A 139 -14.39 24.79 11.68
C GLN A 139 -14.29 24.12 10.30
N PRO A 140 -13.88 22.84 10.22
CA PRO A 140 -13.64 22.17 8.95
C PRO A 140 -14.96 21.90 8.22
N ILE A 141 -14.99 22.13 6.90
CA ILE A 141 -16.10 21.68 6.03
C ILE A 141 -16.31 20.16 6.12
N SER A 142 -17.54 19.68 5.85
CA SER A 142 -17.85 18.24 5.89
C SER A 142 -16.94 17.44 4.96
N TYR A 143 -16.74 16.15 5.24
CA TYR A 143 -15.91 15.29 4.38
C TYR A 143 -16.48 15.20 2.95
N GLU A 144 -17.80 15.13 2.82
CA GLU A 144 -18.51 15.16 1.53
C GLU A 144 -18.30 16.49 0.77
N ALA A 145 -18.36 17.63 1.48
CA ALA A 145 -18.07 18.93 0.89
C ALA A 145 -16.62 19.03 0.45
N ALA A 146 -15.67 18.50 1.22
CA ALA A 146 -14.26 18.44 0.85
C ALA A 146 -14.04 17.55 -0.38
N ASN A 147 -14.68 16.38 -0.44
CA ASN A 147 -14.63 15.49 -1.61
C ASN A 147 -15.10 16.20 -2.88
N THR A 148 -16.24 16.90 -2.78
CA THR A 148 -16.81 17.68 -3.88
C THR A 148 -15.88 18.83 -4.27
N TYR A 149 -15.33 19.55 -3.29
CA TYR A 149 -14.42 20.67 -3.50
C TYR A 149 -13.18 20.26 -4.31
N PHE A 150 -12.50 19.18 -3.93
CA PHE A 150 -11.30 18.74 -4.64
C PHE A 150 -11.59 18.07 -6.00
N LYS A 151 -12.74 17.40 -6.15
CA LYS A 151 -13.16 16.82 -7.44
C LYS A 151 -13.65 17.84 -8.45
N ALA A 152 -13.98 19.06 -8.02
CA ALA A 152 -14.40 20.12 -8.94
C ALA A 152 -13.29 20.53 -9.93
N ASN A 153 -12.02 20.25 -9.61
CA ASN A 153 -10.89 20.50 -10.48
C ASN A 153 -9.92 19.30 -10.50
N ASP A 154 -10.01 18.48 -11.55
CA ASP A 154 -9.20 17.28 -11.74
C ASP A 154 -7.70 17.53 -11.58
N SER A 155 -7.19 18.68 -12.07
CA SER A 155 -5.76 19.03 -12.01
C SER A 155 -5.25 19.29 -10.59
N MET A 156 -6.17 19.51 -9.64
CA MET A 156 -5.90 19.83 -8.24
C MET A 156 -6.43 18.76 -7.27
N SER A 157 -7.11 17.73 -7.78
CA SER A 157 -7.72 16.67 -6.97
C SER A 157 -6.73 15.99 -6.02
N TRP A 158 -5.46 15.87 -6.42
CA TRP A 158 -4.36 15.33 -5.60
C TRP A 158 -4.16 16.06 -4.27
N ALA A 159 -4.52 17.34 -4.18
CA ALA A 159 -4.34 18.12 -2.97
C ALA A 159 -5.23 17.60 -1.82
N SER A 160 -6.28 16.84 -2.13
CA SER A 160 -7.13 16.17 -1.13
C SER A 160 -6.35 15.24 -0.20
N TYR A 161 -5.32 14.54 -0.69
CA TYR A 161 -4.45 13.67 0.12
C TYR A 161 -3.66 14.47 1.18
N VAL A 162 -3.30 15.72 0.88
CA VAL A 162 -2.47 16.56 1.74
C VAL A 162 -3.34 17.45 2.63
N VAL A 163 -4.21 18.26 2.02
CA VAL A 163 -5.10 19.20 2.74
C VAL A 163 -6.16 18.44 3.54
N GLY A 164 -6.60 17.28 3.07
CA GLY A 164 -7.47 16.38 3.82
C GLY A 164 -6.89 15.96 5.16
N CYS A 165 -5.56 15.85 5.29
CA CYS A 165 -4.92 15.57 6.57
C CYS A 165 -5.20 16.66 7.59
N LEU A 166 -5.12 17.94 7.20
CA LEU A 166 -5.45 19.04 8.09
C LEU A 166 -6.94 19.05 8.47
N LEU A 167 -7.85 18.83 7.50
CA LEU A 167 -9.29 18.72 7.76
C LEU A 167 -9.60 17.63 8.80
N VAL A 168 -8.98 16.46 8.64
CA VAL A 168 -9.13 15.32 9.55
C VAL A 168 -8.55 15.63 10.93
N LEU A 169 -7.36 16.23 11.04
CA LEU A 169 -6.77 16.61 12.34
C LEU A 169 -7.61 17.63 13.09
N VAL A 170 -8.17 18.63 12.40
CA VAL A 170 -9.06 19.63 13.03
C VAL A 170 -10.33 18.95 13.54
N ARG A 171 -10.95 18.07 12.73
CA ARG A 171 -12.22 17.42 13.08
C ARG A 171 -12.07 16.35 14.16
N GLU A 172 -11.07 15.48 14.06
CA GLU A 172 -10.97 14.26 14.86
C GLU A 172 -10.07 14.43 16.09
N GLU A 173 -9.10 15.35 16.04
CA GLU A 173 -8.12 15.57 17.12
C GLU A 173 -8.26 16.96 17.75
N GLY A 174 -9.22 17.76 17.31
CA GLY A 174 -9.48 19.10 17.87
C GLY A 174 -8.33 20.09 17.64
N LEU A 175 -7.55 19.92 16.56
CA LEU A 175 -6.51 20.87 16.18
C LEU A 175 -7.15 22.24 15.92
N HIS A 176 -6.68 23.28 16.61
CA HIS A 176 -7.21 24.63 16.45
C HIS A 176 -6.47 25.37 15.33
N VAL A 177 -7.17 25.73 14.26
CA VAL A 177 -6.65 26.56 13.15
C VAL A 177 -7.17 28.00 13.19
N GLN A 178 -7.92 28.39 14.22
CA GLN A 178 -8.57 29.71 14.31
C GLN A 178 -7.56 30.86 14.20
N GLU A 179 -6.41 30.76 14.87
CA GLU A 179 -5.32 31.74 14.78
C GLU A 179 -4.78 31.93 13.34
N LEU A 180 -5.01 30.95 12.46
CA LEU A 180 -4.64 30.98 11.04
C LEU A 180 -5.82 31.38 10.14
N ALA A 181 -7.05 31.10 10.56
CA ALA A 181 -8.27 31.31 9.78
C ALA A 181 -9.01 32.63 10.09
N GLU A 182 -8.47 33.50 10.95
CA GLU A 182 -9.08 34.81 11.25
C GLU A 182 -9.17 35.72 10.01
N GLU A 183 -10.37 36.19 9.69
CA GLU A 183 -10.65 37.14 8.60
C GLU A 183 -9.93 38.49 8.75
N SER A 184 -9.39 38.79 9.94
CA SER A 184 -8.74 40.07 10.28
C SER A 184 -7.21 40.07 10.09
N GLY A 185 -6.63 39.01 9.48
CA GLY A 185 -5.20 38.90 9.20
C GLY A 185 -4.56 37.54 9.53
N GLY A 186 -5.27 36.44 9.30
CA GLY A 186 -4.88 35.08 9.66
C GLY A 186 -3.58 34.59 9.00
N GLY A 187 -2.85 33.73 9.71
CA GLY A 187 -1.61 33.12 9.21
C GLY A 187 -1.80 32.13 8.04
N SER A 188 -0.70 31.77 7.38
CA SER A 188 -0.72 30.83 6.24
C SER A 188 -0.05 29.50 6.59
N ILE A 189 -0.34 28.44 5.82
CA ILE A 189 0.32 27.14 5.92
C ILE A 189 0.99 26.85 4.58
N ALA A 190 2.30 26.70 4.61
CA ALA A 190 3.13 26.33 3.47
C ALA A 190 3.50 24.85 3.57
N ILE A 191 3.24 24.09 2.50
CA ILE A 191 3.56 22.66 2.42
C ILE A 191 4.31 22.36 1.12
N VAL A 192 5.39 21.60 1.21
CA VAL A 192 6.11 21.04 0.06
C VAL A 192 6.13 19.52 0.17
N VAL A 193 5.75 18.85 -0.92
CA VAL A 193 5.74 17.40 -1.04
C VAL A 193 6.74 16.97 -2.10
N SER A 194 7.57 15.99 -1.78
CA SER A 194 8.50 15.35 -2.72
C SER A 194 8.47 13.85 -2.49
N SER A 195 8.10 13.07 -3.49
CA SER A 195 7.99 11.61 -3.35
C SER A 195 8.80 10.88 -4.40
N GLN A 196 9.55 9.88 -3.94
CA GLN A 196 10.20 8.88 -4.80
C GLN A 196 9.35 7.60 -4.94
N VAL A 197 8.25 7.50 -4.17
CA VAL A 197 7.31 6.39 -4.27
C VAL A 197 6.50 6.56 -5.55
N PRO A 198 6.61 5.63 -6.52
CA PRO A 198 5.98 5.82 -7.82
C PRO A 198 4.46 5.72 -7.74
N GLU A 199 3.80 6.67 -8.38
CA GLU A 199 2.34 6.79 -8.38
C GLU A 199 1.67 5.67 -9.20
N GLY A 200 0.60 5.10 -8.65
CA GLY A 200 -0.24 4.13 -9.35
C GLY A 200 0.45 2.80 -9.65
N LYS A 201 1.52 2.45 -8.92
CA LYS A 201 2.29 1.21 -9.11
C LYS A 201 2.02 0.10 -8.08
N GLY A 202 0.99 0.25 -7.26
CA GLY A 202 0.63 -0.75 -6.25
C GLY A 202 1.57 -0.78 -5.02
N VAL A 203 2.30 0.32 -4.79
CA VAL A 203 3.30 0.45 -3.71
C VAL A 203 2.97 1.54 -2.67
N SER A 204 1.70 1.95 -2.57
CA SER A 204 1.18 2.92 -1.58
C SER A 204 1.76 4.33 -1.64
N SER A 205 1.78 4.93 -2.81
CA SER A 205 2.15 6.34 -2.94
C SER A 205 1.20 7.27 -2.18
N SER A 206 -0.11 6.98 -2.14
CA SER A 206 -1.09 7.78 -1.40
C SER A 206 -0.86 7.73 0.10
N ALA A 207 -0.78 6.53 0.68
CA ALA A 207 -0.53 6.38 2.12
C ALA A 207 0.80 7.01 2.55
N ALA A 208 1.87 6.91 1.74
CA ALA A 208 3.13 7.59 2.03
C ALA A 208 2.97 9.12 2.09
N VAL A 209 2.21 9.71 1.17
CA VAL A 209 1.93 11.16 1.17
C VAL A 209 1.08 11.56 2.39
N GLU A 210 0.02 10.81 2.69
CA GLU A 210 -0.87 11.09 3.82
C GLU A 210 -0.16 10.95 5.16
N VAL A 211 0.59 9.86 5.37
CA VAL A 211 1.30 9.60 6.62
C VAL A 211 2.43 10.62 6.83
N ALA A 212 3.21 10.94 5.80
CA ALA A 212 4.21 12.00 5.90
C ALA A 212 3.54 13.35 6.23
N THR A 213 2.47 13.71 5.52
CA THR A 213 1.74 14.96 5.77
C THR A 213 1.20 15.02 7.21
N MET A 214 0.59 13.94 7.71
CA MET A 214 0.14 13.85 9.10
C MET A 214 1.31 14.07 10.08
N MET A 215 2.45 13.43 9.86
CA MET A 215 3.62 13.57 10.74
C MET A 215 4.20 15.00 10.71
N ALA A 216 4.30 15.64 9.55
CA ALA A 216 4.76 17.02 9.46
C ALA A 216 3.77 18.02 10.10
N LEU A 217 2.46 17.85 9.88
CA LEU A 217 1.42 18.70 10.47
C LEU A 217 1.38 18.53 11.99
N THR A 218 1.38 17.30 12.50
CA THR A 218 1.39 17.05 13.95
C THR A 218 2.62 17.65 14.61
N SER A 219 3.81 17.55 13.98
CA SER A 219 5.02 18.25 14.46
C SER A 219 4.82 19.77 14.47
N ALA A 220 4.36 20.35 13.35
CA ALA A 220 4.16 21.79 13.22
C ALA A 220 3.13 22.38 14.20
N PHE A 221 2.12 21.60 14.57
CA PHE A 221 1.10 21.99 15.54
C PHE A 221 1.40 21.48 16.96
N ASN A 222 2.55 20.86 17.19
CA ASN A 222 2.97 20.27 18.46
C ASN A 222 1.94 19.26 19.03
N LEU A 223 1.27 18.51 18.16
CA LEU A 223 0.37 17.42 18.54
C LEU A 223 1.16 16.12 18.69
N GLN A 224 0.83 15.36 19.73
CA GLN A 224 1.39 14.02 19.95
C GLN A 224 0.29 13.00 19.68
N ILE A 225 0.45 12.23 18.61
CA ILE A 225 -0.50 11.21 18.18
C ILE A 225 0.22 9.86 18.10
N GLU A 226 -0.39 8.82 18.65
CA GLU A 226 0.14 7.46 18.55
C GLU A 226 0.19 7.00 17.08
N GLY A 227 1.22 6.24 16.71
CA GLY A 227 1.41 5.81 15.32
C GLY A 227 0.26 5.04 14.69
N LYS A 228 -0.39 4.15 15.46
CA LYS A 228 -1.61 3.48 14.98
C LYS A 228 -2.73 4.48 14.69
N ARG A 229 -2.87 5.50 15.53
CA ARG A 229 -3.89 6.55 15.33
C ARG A 229 -3.54 7.42 14.12
N VAL A 230 -2.27 7.76 13.89
CA VAL A 230 -1.81 8.45 12.65
C VAL A 230 -2.27 7.67 11.42
N ALA A 231 -2.00 6.36 11.37
CA ALA A 231 -2.40 5.52 10.24
C ALA A 231 -3.93 5.48 10.02
N ILE A 232 -4.72 5.38 11.10
CA ILE A 232 -6.19 5.40 11.03
C ILE A 232 -6.70 6.76 10.53
N LEU A 233 -6.10 7.87 10.97
CA LEU A 233 -6.48 9.20 10.50
C LEU A 233 -6.11 9.39 9.03
N SER A 234 -4.94 8.92 8.58
CA SER A 234 -4.56 8.90 7.16
C SER A 234 -5.57 8.10 6.35
N GLN A 235 -5.96 6.90 6.80
CA GLN A 235 -6.98 6.09 6.11
C GLN A 235 -8.33 6.82 6.01
N LYS A 236 -8.71 7.59 7.04
CA LYS A 236 -9.91 8.43 6.98
C LYS A 236 -9.80 9.53 5.92
N VAL A 237 -8.62 10.09 5.68
CA VAL A 237 -8.40 11.04 4.57
C VAL A 237 -8.72 10.36 3.25
N GLU A 238 -8.13 9.20 2.99
CA GLU A 238 -8.32 8.46 1.75
C GLU A 238 -9.80 8.05 1.54
N ASN A 239 -10.44 7.50 2.57
CA ASN A 239 -11.82 7.03 2.48
C ASN A 239 -12.85 8.17 2.39
N LEU A 240 -12.71 9.23 3.17
CA LEU A 240 -13.78 10.21 3.37
C LEU A 240 -13.53 11.53 2.62
N VAL A 241 -12.28 11.96 2.46
CA VAL A 241 -11.94 13.20 1.76
C VAL A 241 -11.62 12.93 0.30
N VAL A 242 -10.76 11.96 0.01
CA VAL A 242 -10.42 11.57 -1.37
C VAL A 242 -11.55 10.74 -2.00
N GLY A 243 -12.17 9.87 -1.20
CA GLY A 243 -13.25 8.99 -1.63
C GLY A 243 -12.78 7.68 -2.27
N ALA A 244 -11.56 7.24 -1.95
CA ALA A 244 -11.01 5.96 -2.39
C ALA A 244 -11.25 4.91 -1.30
N PRO A 245 -11.90 3.77 -1.59
CA PRO A 245 -12.39 2.87 -0.56
C PRO A 245 -11.31 1.90 -0.06
N CYS A 246 -10.15 2.39 0.35
CA CYS A 246 -9.01 1.55 0.73
C CYS A 246 -9.22 0.85 2.09
N GLY A 247 -8.52 -0.26 2.28
CA GLY A 247 -8.31 -0.84 3.60
C GLY A 247 -7.23 -0.09 4.39
N ILE A 248 -6.69 -0.67 5.46
CA ILE A 248 -5.85 0.03 6.46
C ILE A 248 -4.36 -0.33 6.35
N MET A 249 -4.01 -1.35 5.56
CA MET A 249 -2.65 -1.90 5.63
C MET A 249 -1.59 -0.93 5.15
N ASP A 250 -1.92 -0.10 4.16
CA ASP A 250 -0.98 0.80 3.50
C ASP A 250 -0.49 1.87 4.47
N GLN A 251 -1.42 2.54 5.15
CA GLN A 251 -1.13 3.54 6.17
C GLN A 251 -0.43 2.94 7.37
N MET A 252 -0.82 1.73 7.81
CA MET A 252 -0.17 1.05 8.93
C MET A 252 1.28 0.67 8.61
N ALA A 253 1.54 0.14 7.41
CA ALA A 253 2.89 -0.21 6.98
C ALA A 253 3.77 1.02 6.80
N SER A 254 3.23 2.11 6.22
CA SER A 254 3.95 3.37 6.07
C SER A 254 4.27 4.03 7.41
N ALA A 255 3.35 3.97 8.38
CA ALA A 255 3.55 4.56 9.71
C ALA A 255 4.46 3.71 10.62
N LEU A 256 4.20 2.41 10.72
CA LEU A 256 4.76 1.52 11.75
C LEU A 256 5.77 0.50 11.22
N GLY A 257 6.01 0.46 9.90
CA GLY A 257 6.95 -0.46 9.30
C GLY A 257 8.35 -0.35 9.88
N GLU A 258 9.09 -1.46 9.83
CA GLU A 258 10.48 -1.51 10.23
C GLU A 258 11.34 -2.03 9.08
N GLU A 259 12.52 -1.45 8.94
CA GLU A 259 13.52 -1.89 7.95
C GLU A 259 13.87 -3.37 8.18
N GLY A 260 13.88 -4.14 7.09
CA GLY A 260 14.23 -5.56 7.06
C GLY A 260 13.18 -6.50 7.66
N ARG A 261 11.95 -6.01 7.91
CA ARG A 261 10.91 -6.78 8.60
C ARG A 261 9.55 -6.67 7.92
N LEU A 262 8.73 -7.70 8.12
CA LEU A 262 7.33 -7.73 7.71
C LEU A 262 6.44 -7.30 8.88
N LEU A 263 5.71 -6.21 8.74
CA LEU A 263 4.67 -5.82 9.69
C LEU A 263 3.51 -6.82 9.62
N ALA A 264 3.26 -7.54 10.71
CA ALA A 264 2.12 -8.43 10.85
C ALA A 264 0.92 -7.66 11.41
N LEU A 265 -0.08 -7.42 10.56
CA LEU A 265 -1.26 -6.63 10.90
C LEU A 265 -2.52 -7.48 10.75
N LEU A 266 -3.22 -7.72 11.86
CA LEU A 266 -4.56 -8.29 11.83
C LEU A 266 -5.58 -7.15 11.67
N CYS A 267 -6.28 -7.11 10.56
CA CYS A 267 -7.13 -5.97 10.18
C CYS A 267 -8.51 -5.98 10.87
N GLN A 268 -8.54 -6.21 12.19
CA GLN A 268 -9.77 -6.30 13.00
C GLN A 268 -9.78 -5.31 14.19
N PRO A 269 -9.86 -4.00 13.96
CA PRO A 269 -9.75 -3.33 12.66
C PRO A 269 -8.28 -3.05 12.27
N ALA A 270 -7.36 -2.96 13.23
CA ALA A 270 -5.94 -2.64 12.99
C ALA A 270 -5.06 -3.09 14.18
N GLU A 271 -5.03 -4.39 14.47
CA GLU A 271 -4.21 -4.97 15.54
C GLU A 271 -2.81 -5.30 15.02
N VAL A 272 -1.79 -4.62 15.57
CA VAL A 272 -0.39 -4.89 15.26
C VAL A 272 0.07 -6.10 16.07
N GLN A 273 0.44 -7.18 15.39
CA GLN A 273 0.93 -8.43 16.01
C GLN A 273 2.46 -8.51 16.04
N GLY A 274 3.12 -7.36 15.90
CA GLY A 274 4.57 -7.20 15.83
C GLY A 274 5.13 -7.29 14.41
N CYS A 275 6.45 -7.26 14.33
CA CYS A 275 7.21 -7.38 13.09
C CYS A 275 7.87 -8.77 13.02
N VAL A 276 7.81 -9.40 11.85
CA VAL A 276 8.46 -10.68 11.55
C VAL A 276 9.76 -10.40 10.84
N ASN A 277 10.89 -10.89 11.35
CA ASN A 277 12.17 -10.74 10.67
C ASN A 277 12.15 -11.46 9.32
N ILE A 278 12.92 -10.98 8.35
CA ILE A 278 13.23 -11.73 7.13
C ILE A 278 14.61 -12.36 7.36
N PRO A 279 14.79 -13.69 7.21
CA PRO A 279 16.11 -14.32 7.29
C PRO A 279 17.10 -13.66 6.33
N GLU A 280 18.37 -13.52 6.72
CA GLU A 280 19.38 -12.87 5.88
C GLU A 280 19.63 -13.57 4.53
N SER A 281 19.37 -14.88 4.48
CA SER A 281 19.41 -15.70 3.26
C SER A 281 18.27 -15.41 2.29
N ILE A 282 17.24 -14.69 2.72
CA ILE A 282 16.05 -14.35 1.94
C ILE A 282 16.05 -12.84 1.65
N LYS A 283 15.66 -12.50 0.43
CA LYS A 283 15.41 -11.14 -0.01
C LYS A 283 14.07 -11.06 -0.73
N ILE A 284 13.52 -9.85 -0.70
CA ILE A 284 12.27 -9.51 -1.36
C ILE A 284 12.54 -8.37 -2.33
N TRP A 285 12.09 -8.52 -3.56
CA TRP A 285 12.14 -7.50 -4.60
C TRP A 285 10.75 -7.18 -5.13
N GLY A 286 10.62 -6.02 -5.77
CA GLY A 286 9.47 -5.69 -6.60
C GLY A 286 9.88 -5.50 -8.05
N ILE A 287 9.05 -5.90 -9.00
CA ILE A 287 9.18 -5.49 -10.42
C ILE A 287 7.91 -4.76 -10.85
N ASP A 288 8.02 -3.48 -11.24
CA ASP A 288 6.93 -2.72 -11.85
C ASP A 288 6.62 -3.27 -13.24
N SER A 289 5.41 -3.77 -13.45
CA SER A 289 4.95 -4.27 -14.76
C SER A 289 4.87 -3.19 -15.84
N GLY A 290 4.94 -1.91 -15.48
CA GLY A 290 4.73 -0.79 -16.41
C GLY A 290 3.25 -0.47 -16.63
N ILE A 291 2.34 -1.42 -16.40
CA ILE A 291 0.90 -1.26 -16.59
C ILE A 291 0.31 -0.45 -15.43
N ARG A 292 -0.37 0.65 -15.77
CA ARG A 292 -1.27 1.38 -14.88
C ARG A 292 -2.68 0.82 -15.09
N HIS A 293 -3.43 0.57 -14.01
CA HIS A 293 -4.85 0.17 -13.97
C HIS A 293 -5.44 -0.28 -15.33
N SER A 294 -5.39 -1.57 -15.62
CA SER A 294 -5.87 -2.19 -16.85
C SER A 294 -7.37 -1.93 -17.04
N VAL A 295 -7.74 -1.59 -18.27
CA VAL A 295 -9.10 -1.19 -18.66
C VAL A 295 -10.09 -2.37 -18.74
N GLY A 296 -9.62 -3.61 -18.50
CA GLY A 296 -10.40 -4.84 -18.71
C GLY A 296 -10.73 -5.65 -17.44
N GLY A 297 -10.27 -5.23 -16.27
CA GLY A 297 -10.52 -5.92 -14.99
C GLY A 297 -11.62 -5.25 -14.15
N SER A 298 -12.09 -5.93 -13.11
CA SER A 298 -12.93 -5.31 -12.07
C SER A 298 -12.12 -4.24 -11.34
N ASP A 299 -12.73 -3.12 -10.97
CA ASP A 299 -12.06 -2.17 -10.10
C ASP A 299 -12.05 -2.66 -8.63
N TYR A 300 -11.08 -2.19 -7.85
CA TYR A 300 -10.92 -2.54 -6.44
C TYR A 300 -12.19 -2.29 -5.60
N GLY A 301 -12.91 -1.20 -5.86
CA GLY A 301 -14.15 -0.85 -5.15
C GLY A 301 -15.26 -1.87 -5.43
N SER A 302 -15.42 -2.29 -6.68
CA SER A 302 -16.37 -3.33 -7.07
C SER A 302 -16.07 -4.68 -6.41
N VAL A 303 -14.79 -5.05 -6.26
CA VAL A 303 -14.38 -6.27 -5.56
C VAL A 303 -14.67 -6.18 -4.06
N ARG A 304 -14.40 -5.03 -3.44
CA ARG A 304 -14.78 -4.77 -2.04
C ARG A 304 -16.30 -4.89 -1.83
N VAL A 305 -17.11 -4.25 -2.68
CA VAL A 305 -18.57 -4.38 -2.64
C VAL A 305 -18.99 -5.84 -2.76
N GLY A 306 -18.40 -6.59 -3.69
CA GLY A 306 -18.64 -8.02 -3.86
C GLY A 306 -18.38 -8.86 -2.61
N ALA A 307 -17.27 -8.58 -1.91
CA ALA A 307 -16.93 -9.26 -0.66
C ALA A 307 -17.96 -8.97 0.44
N PHE A 308 -18.38 -7.71 0.60
CA PHE A 308 -19.39 -7.33 1.58
C PHE A 308 -20.81 -7.78 1.24
N MET A 309 -21.14 -7.90 -0.06
CA MET A 309 -22.36 -8.60 -0.50
C MET A 309 -22.32 -10.07 -0.06
N GLY A 310 -21.18 -10.75 -0.25
CA GLY A 310 -21.01 -12.13 0.18
C GLY A 310 -21.10 -12.30 1.70
N LEU A 311 -20.51 -11.38 2.47
CA LEU A 311 -20.66 -11.35 3.92
C LEU A 311 -22.13 -11.21 4.34
N ARG A 312 -22.88 -10.30 3.71
CA ARG A 312 -24.30 -10.09 4.00
C ARG A 312 -25.14 -11.35 3.76
N ILE A 313 -24.91 -12.02 2.62
CA ILE A 313 -25.61 -13.27 2.28
C ILE A 313 -25.22 -14.39 3.25
N ALA A 314 -23.94 -14.53 3.58
CA ALA A 314 -23.49 -15.52 4.56
C ALA A 314 -24.10 -15.27 5.96
N SER A 315 -24.28 -14.02 6.36
CA SER A 315 -24.96 -13.63 7.59
C SER A 315 -26.45 -14.00 7.58
N GLU A 316 -27.16 -13.86 6.47
CA GLU A 316 -28.54 -14.34 6.33
C GLU A 316 -28.62 -15.84 6.55
N VAL A 317 -27.76 -16.60 5.86
CA VAL A 317 -27.72 -18.07 5.98
C VAL A 317 -27.46 -18.48 7.43
N GLU A 318 -26.57 -17.81 8.15
CA GLU A 318 -26.32 -18.11 9.57
C GLU A 318 -27.52 -17.71 10.46
N HIS A 319 -28.15 -16.56 10.19
CA HIS A 319 -29.31 -16.07 10.92
C HIS A 319 -30.50 -17.03 10.80
N GLU A 320 -30.80 -17.49 9.58
CA GLU A 320 -31.83 -18.47 9.29
C GLU A 320 -31.52 -19.84 9.93
N LYS A 321 -30.29 -20.34 9.79
CA LYS A 321 -29.86 -21.61 10.41
C LYS A 321 -30.01 -21.60 11.94
N LYS A 322 -29.81 -20.45 12.58
CA LYS A 322 -29.96 -20.28 14.04
C LYS A 322 -31.39 -19.98 14.47
N GLY A 323 -32.33 -19.78 13.54
CA GLY A 323 -33.72 -19.42 13.85
C GLY A 323 -33.84 -18.10 14.62
N LEU A 324 -32.92 -17.16 14.37
CA LEU A 324 -32.92 -15.87 15.04
C LEU A 324 -34.08 -15.00 14.53
N GLN A 325 -34.52 -14.07 15.36
CA GLN A 325 -35.52 -13.06 15.00
C GLN A 325 -34.87 -11.67 15.05
N GLY A 326 -35.29 -10.78 14.16
CA GLY A 326 -34.83 -9.38 14.13
C GLY A 326 -33.83 -9.10 13.02
N GLU A 327 -33.06 -8.01 13.18
CA GLU A 327 -32.09 -7.58 12.18
C GLU A 327 -30.88 -8.52 12.11
N VAL A 328 -30.50 -8.88 10.89
CA VAL A 328 -29.36 -9.77 10.65
C VAL A 328 -28.06 -9.07 11.01
N GLN A 329 -27.36 -9.67 11.98
CA GLN A 329 -26.07 -9.19 12.44
C GLN A 329 -24.94 -9.75 11.56
N PRO A 330 -23.84 -9.00 11.41
CA PRO A 330 -22.70 -9.46 10.62
C PRO A 330 -22.06 -10.72 11.22
N LEU A 331 -21.87 -11.72 10.36
CA LEU A 331 -21.24 -13.00 10.66
C LEU A 331 -19.80 -12.75 11.13
N ARG A 332 -19.39 -13.44 12.19
CA ARG A 332 -18.02 -13.38 12.75
C ARG A 332 -17.50 -11.93 12.95
N ALA A 333 -18.34 -11.08 13.55
CA ALA A 333 -18.04 -9.66 13.82
C ALA A 333 -17.78 -8.81 12.56
N GLY A 334 -18.24 -9.27 11.38
CA GLY A 334 -18.11 -8.55 10.11
C GLY A 334 -16.88 -8.90 9.30
N TYR A 335 -16.13 -9.93 9.69
CA TYR A 335 -14.89 -10.31 9.02
C TYR A 335 -14.99 -11.71 8.42
N LEU A 336 -15.02 -11.78 7.08
CA LEU A 336 -14.97 -13.06 6.36
C LEU A 336 -13.72 -13.86 6.71
N ALA A 337 -12.60 -13.18 6.99
CA ALA A 337 -11.34 -13.82 7.39
C ALA A 337 -11.44 -14.70 8.65
N ASN A 338 -12.50 -14.52 9.47
CA ASN A 338 -12.73 -15.32 10.67
C ASN A 338 -13.43 -16.67 10.39
N LEU A 339 -13.80 -16.96 9.14
CA LEU A 339 -14.26 -18.28 8.73
C LEU A 339 -13.06 -19.18 8.41
N SER A 340 -13.18 -20.46 8.73
CA SER A 340 -12.21 -21.45 8.23
C SER A 340 -12.52 -21.80 6.77
N PRO A 341 -11.52 -22.19 5.95
CA PRO A 341 -11.76 -22.67 4.58
C PRO A 341 -12.80 -23.80 4.51
N THR A 342 -12.75 -24.76 5.44
CA THR A 342 -13.70 -25.88 5.51
C THR A 342 -15.12 -25.39 5.80
N GLU A 343 -15.28 -24.54 6.81
CA GLU A 343 -16.58 -23.95 7.16
C GLU A 343 -17.14 -23.15 5.97
N PHE A 344 -16.31 -22.35 5.31
CA PHE A 344 -16.71 -21.57 4.14
C PHE A 344 -17.20 -22.46 2.99
N GLN A 345 -16.41 -23.48 2.66
CA GLN A 345 -16.71 -24.40 1.58
C GLN A 345 -18.00 -25.19 1.81
N GLU A 346 -18.20 -25.70 3.02
CA GLU A 346 -19.35 -26.55 3.35
C GLU A 346 -20.64 -25.74 3.52
N SER A 347 -20.57 -24.55 4.12
CA SER A 347 -21.76 -23.83 4.56
C SER A 347 -22.19 -22.66 3.68
N TYR A 348 -21.28 -22.06 2.90
CA TYR A 348 -21.53 -20.77 2.25
C TYR A 348 -21.17 -20.75 0.76
N CYS A 349 -20.13 -21.45 0.33
CA CYS A 349 -19.63 -21.40 -1.05
C CYS A 349 -20.70 -21.72 -2.11
N SER A 350 -21.53 -22.73 -1.87
CA SER A 350 -22.61 -23.15 -2.78
C SER A 350 -23.82 -22.21 -2.79
N VAL A 351 -24.02 -21.45 -1.72
CA VAL A 351 -25.16 -20.51 -1.57
C VAL A 351 -24.82 -19.15 -2.16
N LEU A 352 -23.56 -18.75 -2.13
CA LEU A 352 -23.11 -17.48 -2.71
C LEU A 352 -23.25 -17.51 -4.24
N PRO A 353 -23.94 -16.53 -4.86
CA PRO A 353 -24.02 -16.42 -6.31
C PRO A 353 -22.67 -15.98 -6.90
N GLU A 354 -22.43 -16.33 -8.17
CA GLU A 354 -21.22 -15.87 -8.87
C GLU A 354 -21.20 -14.35 -9.03
N SER A 355 -22.32 -13.78 -9.46
CA SER A 355 -22.52 -12.33 -9.57
C SER A 355 -23.97 -11.95 -9.30
N LEU A 356 -24.17 -10.70 -8.87
CA LEU A 356 -25.49 -10.06 -8.72
C LEU A 356 -25.44 -8.63 -9.24
N THR A 357 -26.57 -8.14 -9.73
CA THR A 357 -26.74 -6.69 -9.92
C THR A 357 -27.00 -6.01 -8.59
N GLY A 358 -26.64 -4.73 -8.47
CA GLY A 358 -26.95 -3.94 -7.27
C GLY A 358 -28.44 -3.90 -6.96
N ALA A 359 -29.29 -3.75 -8.00
CA ALA A 359 -30.74 -3.78 -7.86
C ALA A 359 -31.27 -5.12 -7.30
N GLN A 360 -30.78 -6.25 -7.80
CA GLN A 360 -31.16 -7.58 -7.30
C GLN A 360 -30.73 -7.76 -5.84
N PHE A 361 -29.51 -7.35 -5.51
CA PHE A 361 -29.02 -7.45 -4.14
C PHE A 361 -29.87 -6.61 -3.19
N LYS A 362 -30.14 -5.34 -3.53
CA LYS A 362 -30.95 -4.45 -2.67
C LYS A 362 -32.37 -4.94 -2.49
N ALA A 363 -32.99 -5.45 -3.54
CA ALA A 363 -34.35 -5.99 -3.47
C ALA A 363 -34.45 -7.19 -2.51
N GLN A 364 -33.40 -8.00 -2.40
CA GLN A 364 -33.41 -9.20 -1.56
C GLN A 364 -32.81 -9.00 -0.17
N TYR A 365 -31.73 -8.22 -0.05
CA TYR A 365 -30.89 -8.13 1.17
C TYR A 365 -30.80 -6.72 1.76
N GLY A 366 -31.28 -5.69 1.03
CA GLY A 366 -31.17 -4.29 1.43
C GLY A 366 -29.74 -3.75 1.22
N HIS A 367 -29.04 -3.48 2.31
CA HIS A 367 -27.69 -2.93 2.29
C HIS A 367 -26.64 -3.98 2.72
N HIS A 368 -25.39 -3.77 2.34
CA HIS A 368 -24.26 -4.52 2.89
C HIS A 368 -23.68 -3.82 4.13
N PHE A 369 -22.80 -4.49 4.86
CA PHE A 369 -22.25 -3.97 6.13
C PHE A 369 -21.07 -2.99 5.97
N ASP A 370 -20.54 -2.78 4.77
CA ASP A 370 -19.44 -1.82 4.57
C ASP A 370 -19.93 -0.38 4.73
N THR A 371 -19.14 0.43 5.45
CA THR A 371 -19.44 1.85 5.70
C THR A 371 -18.76 2.79 4.70
N VAL A 372 -17.88 2.27 3.84
CA VAL A 372 -17.08 3.06 2.91
C VAL A 372 -17.62 2.97 1.48
N THR A 373 -18.07 1.80 1.05
CA THR A 373 -18.60 1.60 -0.30
C THR A 373 -20.12 1.73 -0.37
N HIS A 374 -20.63 1.96 -1.58
CA HIS A 374 -22.06 2.00 -1.86
C HIS A 374 -22.39 1.11 -3.06
N ILE A 375 -23.55 0.45 -2.99
CA ILE A 375 -24.07 -0.40 -4.06
C ILE A 375 -24.75 0.48 -5.11
N VAL A 376 -24.31 0.39 -6.36
CA VAL A 376 -24.92 1.05 -7.52
C VAL A 376 -25.85 0.07 -8.22
N ASP A 377 -27.09 0.48 -8.49
CA ASP A 377 -28.17 -0.42 -8.95
C ASP A 377 -27.85 -1.10 -10.28
N ASP A 378 -27.32 -0.33 -11.23
CA ASP A 378 -27.02 -0.78 -12.61
C ASP A 378 -25.72 -1.60 -12.70
N ASN A 379 -24.89 -1.58 -11.66
CA ASN A 379 -23.63 -2.31 -11.66
C ASN A 379 -23.85 -3.79 -11.36
N ARG A 380 -23.05 -4.64 -12.02
CA ARG A 380 -22.96 -6.08 -11.75
C ARG A 380 -21.68 -6.36 -10.96
N TYR A 381 -21.83 -6.97 -9.80
CA TYR A 381 -20.74 -7.30 -8.89
C TYR A 381 -20.50 -8.80 -8.87
N ALA A 382 -19.25 -9.23 -8.98
CA ALA A 382 -18.86 -10.59 -8.58
C ALA A 382 -19.03 -10.73 -7.06
N VAL A 383 -19.56 -11.85 -6.57
CA VAL A 383 -19.88 -12.02 -5.15
C VAL A 383 -19.11 -13.18 -4.54
N ARG A 384 -19.24 -14.40 -5.10
CA ARG A 384 -18.61 -15.60 -4.56
C ARG A 384 -17.09 -15.45 -4.44
N LEU A 385 -16.39 -15.13 -5.53
CA LEU A 385 -14.91 -15.08 -5.53
C LEU A 385 -14.34 -13.99 -4.60
N PRO A 386 -14.85 -12.74 -4.62
CA PRO A 386 -14.41 -11.73 -3.65
C PRO A 386 -14.66 -12.10 -2.19
N ALA A 387 -15.74 -12.85 -1.90
CA ALA A 387 -16.02 -13.33 -0.54
C ALA A 387 -15.14 -14.54 -0.14
N THR A 388 -14.80 -15.41 -1.09
CA THR A 388 -13.88 -16.53 -0.88
C THR A 388 -12.46 -16.06 -0.61
N HIS A 389 -11.99 -15.05 -1.34
CA HIS A 389 -10.61 -14.57 -1.27
C HIS A 389 -10.09 -14.34 0.16
N PRO A 390 -10.71 -13.49 1.00
CA PRO A 390 -10.18 -13.19 2.33
C PRO A 390 -10.17 -14.38 3.29
N VAL A 391 -11.07 -15.36 3.13
CA VAL A 391 -11.09 -16.59 3.94
C VAL A 391 -9.83 -17.41 3.71
N TYR A 392 -9.53 -17.68 2.44
CA TYR A 392 -8.39 -18.52 2.06
C TYR A 392 -7.07 -17.77 2.17
N ASP A 393 -7.05 -16.48 1.82
CA ASP A 393 -5.82 -15.69 1.91
C ASP A 393 -5.40 -15.45 3.36
N HIS A 394 -6.36 -15.26 4.28
CA HIS A 394 -6.06 -15.24 5.70
C HIS A 394 -5.32 -16.50 6.17
N HIS A 395 -5.78 -17.67 5.72
CA HIS A 395 -5.10 -18.93 6.04
C HIS A 395 -3.71 -19.00 5.41
N ARG A 396 -3.55 -18.65 4.12
CA ARG A 396 -2.25 -18.61 3.44
C ARG A 396 -1.26 -17.69 4.15
N VAL A 397 -1.69 -16.51 4.59
CA VAL A 397 -0.82 -15.55 5.30
C VAL A 397 -0.37 -16.11 6.65
N ARG A 398 -1.27 -16.78 7.40
CA ARG A 398 -0.90 -17.42 8.67
C ARG A 398 0.11 -18.54 8.47
N THR A 399 -0.10 -19.39 7.47
CA THR A 399 0.84 -20.47 7.10
C THR A 399 2.18 -19.88 6.66
N PHE A 400 2.17 -18.83 5.83
CA PHE A 400 3.38 -18.15 5.38
C PHE A 400 4.17 -17.59 6.56
N ARG A 401 3.51 -16.90 7.50
CA ARG A 401 4.14 -16.39 8.72
C ARG A 401 4.76 -17.51 9.55
N GLN A 402 4.04 -18.61 9.76
CA GLN A 402 4.54 -19.75 10.53
C GLN A 402 5.76 -20.39 9.87
N LEU A 403 5.71 -20.63 8.56
CA LEU A 403 6.85 -21.18 7.81
C LEU A 403 8.05 -20.24 7.85
N LEU A 404 7.85 -18.93 7.69
CA LEU A 404 8.93 -17.94 7.77
C LEU A 404 9.58 -17.88 9.15
N LEU A 405 8.81 -18.11 10.22
CA LEU A 405 9.36 -18.22 11.58
C LEU A 405 10.12 -19.54 11.78
N LEU A 406 9.63 -20.64 11.20
CA LEU A 406 10.32 -21.92 11.25
C LEU A 406 11.67 -21.87 10.50
N THR A 407 11.75 -21.21 9.35
CA THR A 407 13.04 -21.06 8.63
C THR A 407 14.08 -20.27 9.43
N GLN A 408 13.66 -19.42 10.38
CA GLN A 408 14.56 -18.72 11.30
C GLN A 408 15.07 -19.64 12.40
N LEU A 409 14.18 -20.46 12.96
CA LEU A 409 14.48 -21.37 14.08
C LEU A 409 15.28 -22.61 13.64
N CYS A 410 15.11 -23.04 12.39
CA CYS A 410 15.73 -24.25 11.83
C CYS A 410 17.19 -24.07 11.39
N HIS A 411 17.93 -23.07 11.90
CA HIS A 411 19.40 -23.18 11.98
C HIS A 411 19.75 -24.37 12.91
N GLY A 412 19.73 -25.59 12.36
CA GLY A 412 20.13 -26.83 13.01
C GLY A 412 19.00 -27.79 13.47
N ILE A 413 17.73 -27.65 13.06
CA ILE A 413 16.66 -28.62 13.38
C ILE A 413 15.81 -28.96 12.14
N PRO A 414 15.52 -30.25 11.86
CA PRO A 414 14.70 -30.67 10.72
C PRO A 414 13.26 -30.09 10.71
N VAL A 415 12.88 -29.41 9.62
CA VAL A 415 11.52 -28.87 9.32
C VAL A 415 10.44 -29.97 9.34
N ALA A 416 10.79 -31.22 8.99
CA ALA A 416 9.86 -32.35 9.04
C ALA A 416 9.29 -32.62 10.44
N ALA A 417 10.04 -32.33 11.50
CA ALA A 417 9.58 -32.45 12.88
C ALA A 417 8.61 -31.32 13.29
N ALA A 418 8.74 -30.13 12.67
CA ALA A 418 7.86 -28.99 12.92
C ALA A 418 6.51 -29.10 12.17
N LEU A 419 6.51 -29.74 10.99
CA LEU A 419 5.31 -30.00 10.19
C LEU A 419 4.44 -31.16 10.73
N ALA A 420 4.96 -31.96 11.67
CA ALA A 420 4.20 -33.01 12.37
C ALA A 420 3.22 -32.48 13.44
N ILE A 421 3.10 -31.15 13.58
CA ILE A 421 2.07 -30.52 14.41
C ILE A 421 0.72 -30.68 13.70
N PRO A 422 -0.31 -31.29 14.32
CA PRO A 422 -1.58 -31.69 13.66
C PRO A 422 -2.39 -30.59 12.95
N GLN A 423 -1.99 -29.31 13.07
CA GLN A 423 -2.68 -28.16 12.47
C GLN A 423 -2.23 -27.82 11.03
N LEU A 424 -1.17 -28.46 10.49
CA LEU A 424 -0.59 -28.12 9.18
C LEU A 424 -0.80 -29.17 8.07
N THR A 425 -1.18 -30.41 8.39
CA THR A 425 -1.28 -31.51 7.41
C THR A 425 -2.59 -31.55 6.61
N THR A 426 -3.61 -30.79 7.02
CA THR A 426 -4.90 -30.70 6.31
C THR A 426 -4.91 -29.70 5.15
N THR A 427 -3.89 -28.82 5.05
CA THR A 427 -3.87 -27.70 4.10
C THR A 427 -3.39 -28.09 2.68
N ALA A 428 -2.50 -29.08 2.55
CA ALA A 428 -1.96 -29.48 1.25
C ALA A 428 -3.01 -30.21 0.38
N ALA A 429 -3.87 -31.03 0.99
CA ALA A 429 -4.87 -31.84 0.28
C ALA A 429 -6.10 -31.04 -0.18
N ALA A 430 -6.42 -29.92 0.47
CA ALA A 430 -7.58 -29.10 0.14
C ALA A 430 -7.31 -28.03 -0.94
N THR A 431 -6.03 -27.75 -1.24
CA THR A 431 -5.61 -26.68 -2.16
C THR A 431 -5.30 -27.19 -3.57
N ILE A 432 -5.11 -28.50 -3.74
CA ILE A 432 -4.73 -29.11 -5.01
C ILE A 432 -5.87 -30.03 -5.43
N GLY A 433 -6.54 -29.71 -6.54
CA GLY A 433 -7.51 -30.59 -7.17
C GLY A 433 -6.90 -32.00 -7.27
N THR A 434 -7.57 -32.96 -6.65
CA THR A 434 -7.10 -34.34 -6.55
C THR A 434 -6.98 -34.95 -7.93
N HIS A 435 -5.79 -34.95 -8.53
CA HIS A 435 -5.45 -35.99 -9.50
C HIS A 435 -3.96 -36.27 -9.81
N ASP A 436 -2.96 -35.52 -9.31
CA ASP A 436 -1.60 -35.66 -9.89
C ASP A 436 -0.41 -35.77 -8.91
N LEU A 437 -0.62 -35.96 -7.61
CA LEU A 437 0.50 -36.07 -6.64
C LEU A 437 0.71 -37.46 -6.01
N THR A 438 -0.19 -38.42 -6.24
CA THR A 438 -0.09 -39.75 -5.61
C THR A 438 0.82 -40.74 -6.35
N GLN A 439 1.41 -40.38 -7.50
CA GLN A 439 2.30 -41.30 -8.24
C GLN A 439 3.80 -41.06 -8.06
N GLN A 440 4.23 -40.00 -7.38
CA GLN A 440 5.67 -39.69 -7.22
C GLN A 440 6.25 -39.96 -5.83
N THR A 441 5.45 -40.38 -4.84
CA THR A 441 5.90 -40.51 -3.44
C THR A 441 6.18 -41.95 -2.96
N THR A 442 6.03 -42.98 -3.81
CA THR A 442 6.14 -44.40 -3.36
C THR A 442 7.37 -45.17 -3.83
N SER A 443 8.41 -44.56 -4.39
CA SER A 443 9.61 -45.32 -4.85
C SER A 443 10.93 -45.04 -4.12
N CYS A 444 10.95 -44.26 -3.05
CA CYS A 444 12.19 -43.95 -2.32
C CYS A 444 12.12 -44.36 -0.85
N THR A 445 12.07 -45.67 -0.58
CA THR A 445 12.39 -46.20 0.76
C THR A 445 13.25 -47.46 0.64
N SER A 446 14.51 -47.29 0.28
CA SER A 446 15.62 -48.11 0.79
C SER A 446 16.93 -47.61 0.19
N GLU A 447 17.63 -46.73 0.91
CA GLU A 447 19.09 -46.71 0.90
C GLU A 447 19.57 -45.81 2.04
N THR A 448 20.57 -46.29 2.76
CA THR A 448 21.20 -45.69 3.94
C THR A 448 21.82 -44.34 3.62
N TYR A 449 21.29 -43.25 4.19
CA TYR A 449 21.89 -41.92 4.13
C TYR A 449 22.85 -41.70 5.31
N GLY A 450 24.07 -41.27 5.00
CA GLY A 450 25.05 -40.78 5.97
C GLY A 450 24.65 -39.41 6.53
N GLU A 451 25.21 -39.05 7.69
CA GLU A 451 24.84 -37.89 8.53
C GLU A 451 25.21 -36.49 7.96
N GLY A 452 25.09 -36.25 6.66
CA GLY A 452 25.22 -34.92 6.03
C GLY A 452 24.03 -34.59 5.15
N ASP A 453 23.69 -33.31 5.02
CA ASP A 453 22.70 -32.70 4.07
C ASP A 453 21.20 -32.65 4.41
N VAL A 454 20.71 -33.32 5.46
CA VAL A 454 19.26 -33.30 5.78
C VAL A 454 18.71 -31.91 6.12
N GLY A 455 19.57 -30.97 6.58
CA GLY A 455 19.17 -29.62 6.97
C GLY A 455 18.97 -28.64 5.81
N GLU A 456 19.76 -28.76 4.74
CA GLU A 456 19.69 -27.84 3.59
C GLU A 456 18.50 -28.16 2.68
N ASP A 457 18.23 -29.45 2.44
CA ASP A 457 17.09 -29.90 1.64
C ASP A 457 15.74 -29.47 2.22
N GLN A 458 15.62 -29.50 3.55
CA GLN A 458 14.39 -29.13 4.25
C GLN A 458 14.16 -27.61 4.29
N ALA A 459 15.23 -26.82 4.37
CA ALA A 459 15.15 -25.37 4.23
C ALA A 459 14.69 -24.98 2.81
N CYS A 460 15.18 -25.68 1.79
CA CYS A 460 14.77 -25.48 0.41
C CYS A 460 13.28 -25.82 0.19
N GLU A 461 12.79 -26.88 0.82
CA GLU A 461 11.37 -27.27 0.78
C GLU A 461 10.47 -26.20 1.42
N ALA A 462 10.87 -25.66 2.58
CA ALA A 462 10.13 -24.59 3.25
C ALA A 462 10.07 -23.30 2.39
N LEU A 463 11.17 -22.94 1.73
CA LEU A 463 11.24 -21.79 0.81
C LEU A 463 10.35 -21.99 -0.43
N SER A 464 10.35 -23.19 -0.99
CA SER A 464 9.44 -23.55 -2.09
C SER A 464 7.98 -23.45 -1.66
N LEU A 465 7.64 -23.87 -0.44
CA LEU A 465 6.29 -23.78 0.10
C LEU A 465 5.84 -22.33 0.36
N LEU A 466 6.72 -21.48 0.91
CA LEU A 466 6.48 -20.04 0.99
C LEU A 466 6.15 -19.46 -0.38
N GLY A 467 6.87 -19.91 -1.40
CA GLY A 467 6.66 -19.53 -2.79
C GLY A 467 5.29 -19.92 -3.36
N GLU A 468 4.87 -21.17 -3.15
CA GLU A 468 3.54 -21.64 -3.58
C GLU A 468 2.40 -20.90 -2.89
N LEU A 469 2.57 -20.48 -1.62
CA LEU A 469 1.60 -19.62 -0.95
C LEU A 469 1.46 -18.26 -1.64
N MET A 470 2.56 -17.62 -2.04
CA MET A 470 2.52 -16.36 -2.80
C MET A 470 1.80 -16.54 -4.13
N PHE A 471 2.14 -17.59 -4.88
CA PHE A 471 1.46 -17.86 -6.16
C PHE A 471 -0.03 -18.15 -5.99
N GLY A 472 -0.42 -18.87 -4.93
CA GLY A 472 -1.82 -19.11 -4.59
C GLY A 472 -2.57 -17.83 -4.26
N THR A 473 -1.94 -16.90 -3.54
CA THR A 473 -2.50 -15.56 -3.33
C THR A 473 -2.66 -14.81 -4.65
N HIS A 474 -1.65 -14.81 -5.52
CA HIS A 474 -1.73 -14.17 -6.84
C HIS A 474 -2.88 -14.74 -7.69
N GLN A 475 -3.03 -16.06 -7.76
CA GLN A 475 -4.12 -16.69 -8.50
C GLN A 475 -5.49 -16.31 -7.93
N SER A 476 -5.64 -16.35 -6.60
CA SER A 476 -6.87 -15.95 -5.90
C SER A 476 -7.20 -14.46 -6.11
N TYR A 477 -6.17 -13.64 -6.29
CA TYR A 477 -6.28 -12.21 -6.56
C TYR A 477 -6.73 -11.96 -8.01
N SER A 478 -6.06 -12.58 -8.99
CA SER A 478 -6.42 -12.48 -10.41
C SER A 478 -7.82 -13.05 -10.67
N ALA A 479 -8.24 -14.10 -9.96
CA ALA A 479 -9.60 -14.65 -10.03
C ALA A 479 -10.69 -13.66 -9.55
N CYS A 480 -10.35 -12.68 -8.71
CA CYS A 480 -11.27 -11.60 -8.33
C CYS A 480 -11.41 -10.53 -9.43
N GLY A 481 -10.69 -10.66 -10.54
CA GLY A 481 -10.68 -9.69 -11.64
C GLY A 481 -9.68 -8.55 -11.46
N LEU A 482 -8.76 -8.66 -10.50
CA LEU A 482 -7.73 -7.65 -10.22
C LEU A 482 -6.36 -8.00 -10.82
N GLY A 483 -6.28 -9.06 -11.64
CA GLY A 483 -5.06 -9.43 -12.35
C GLY A 483 -4.75 -8.48 -13.52
N SER A 484 -3.57 -8.66 -14.13
CA SER A 484 -3.23 -7.99 -15.39
C SER A 484 -2.24 -8.84 -16.18
N SER A 485 -2.27 -8.73 -17.51
CA SER A 485 -1.34 -9.46 -18.37
C SER A 485 0.13 -9.25 -17.98
N GLY A 486 0.51 -8.03 -17.61
CA GLY A 486 1.87 -7.71 -17.20
C GLY A 486 2.27 -8.35 -15.87
N THR A 487 1.43 -8.25 -14.84
CA THR A 487 1.70 -8.88 -13.54
C THR A 487 1.67 -10.40 -13.63
N ASP A 488 0.70 -10.96 -14.36
CA ASP A 488 0.56 -12.39 -14.54
C ASP A 488 1.77 -12.96 -15.31
N ARG A 489 2.28 -12.21 -16.31
CA ARG A 489 3.48 -12.60 -17.04
C ARG A 489 4.73 -12.56 -16.17
N LEU A 490 4.92 -11.52 -15.37
CA LEU A 490 6.04 -11.44 -14.42
C LEU A 490 6.02 -12.61 -13.42
N VAL A 491 4.84 -12.95 -12.88
CA VAL A 491 4.68 -14.11 -11.99
C VAL A 491 5.00 -15.42 -12.73
N GLN A 492 4.57 -15.55 -13.99
CA GLN A 492 4.91 -16.72 -14.81
C GLN A 492 6.41 -16.82 -15.08
N LEU A 493 7.10 -15.72 -15.34
CA LEU A 493 8.55 -15.70 -15.54
C LEU A 493 9.33 -16.18 -14.30
N VAL A 494 8.85 -15.87 -13.10
CA VAL A 494 9.42 -16.41 -11.86
C VAL A 494 9.24 -17.93 -11.80
N ARG A 495 8.07 -18.45 -12.16
CA ARG A 495 7.84 -19.90 -12.27
C ARG A 495 8.72 -20.56 -13.33
N ASP A 496 8.93 -19.88 -14.46
CA ASP A 496 9.77 -20.37 -15.55
C ASP A 496 11.25 -20.45 -15.11
N GLU A 497 11.76 -19.43 -14.39
CA GLU A 497 13.10 -19.42 -13.81
C GLU A 497 13.29 -20.58 -12.81
N MET A 498 12.30 -20.84 -11.94
CA MET A 498 12.30 -21.99 -11.02
C MET A 498 12.36 -23.33 -11.75
N LYS A 499 11.53 -23.49 -12.79
CA LYS A 499 11.51 -24.73 -13.61
C LYS A 499 12.83 -24.93 -14.34
N ALA A 500 13.41 -23.85 -14.88
CA ALA A 500 14.68 -23.91 -15.58
C ALA A 500 15.82 -24.36 -14.66
N ALA A 501 15.92 -23.83 -13.44
CA ALA A 501 16.89 -24.28 -12.44
C ALA A 501 16.72 -25.79 -12.13
N ARG A 502 15.50 -26.21 -11.81
CA ARG A 502 15.19 -27.63 -11.53
C ARG A 502 15.53 -28.56 -12.69
N SER A 503 15.30 -28.14 -13.93
CA SER A 503 15.62 -28.94 -15.12
C SER A 503 17.12 -29.19 -15.32
N LYS A 504 17.98 -28.33 -14.73
CA LYS A 504 19.43 -28.46 -14.75
C LYS A 504 19.98 -29.20 -13.51
N GLY A 505 19.12 -29.61 -12.58
CA GLY A 505 19.54 -30.14 -11.28
C GLY A 505 20.08 -29.07 -10.34
N GLU A 506 19.78 -27.79 -10.60
CA GLU A 506 20.19 -26.65 -9.78
C GLU A 506 19.06 -26.25 -8.82
N GLN A 507 19.41 -25.69 -7.66
CA GLN A 507 18.43 -25.13 -6.73
C GLN A 507 17.92 -23.78 -7.23
N PRO A 508 16.59 -23.52 -7.21
CA PRO A 508 16.06 -22.21 -7.57
C PRO A 508 16.57 -21.11 -6.63
N VAL A 509 16.93 -19.96 -7.21
CA VAL A 509 17.33 -18.75 -6.47
C VAL A 509 16.19 -17.73 -6.30
N VAL A 510 15.03 -18.02 -6.88
CA VAL A 510 13.74 -17.35 -6.65
C VAL A 510 12.71 -18.43 -6.38
N TRP A 511 11.73 -18.16 -5.50
CA TRP A 511 10.81 -19.18 -5.03
C TRP A 511 9.33 -18.82 -5.18
N GLY A 512 8.98 -17.54 -5.14
CA GLY A 512 7.60 -17.10 -5.13
C GLY A 512 7.41 -15.72 -5.70
N ALA A 513 6.24 -15.47 -6.27
CA ALA A 513 5.86 -14.14 -6.69
C ALA A 513 4.35 -13.90 -6.62
N LYS A 514 3.98 -12.66 -6.35
CA LYS A 514 2.59 -12.20 -6.46
C LYS A 514 2.50 -10.72 -6.74
N ILE A 515 1.35 -10.30 -7.26
CA ILE A 515 0.97 -8.89 -7.36
C ILE A 515 0.89 -8.21 -5.96
N THR A 516 1.25 -6.93 -5.90
CA THR A 516 1.11 -6.05 -4.73
C THR A 516 0.12 -4.91 -5.00
N GLY A 517 -0.58 -4.46 -3.96
CA GLY A 517 -1.45 -3.28 -3.99
C GLY A 517 -2.90 -3.57 -4.40
N GLY A 518 -3.57 -2.54 -4.94
CA GLY A 518 -5.01 -2.56 -5.28
C GLY A 518 -5.36 -3.22 -6.62
N GLY A 519 -4.37 -3.57 -7.44
CA GLY A 519 -4.53 -4.48 -8.57
C GLY A 519 -4.65 -3.81 -9.93
N SER A 520 -4.99 -4.61 -10.94
CA SER A 520 -5.13 -4.23 -12.34
C SER A 520 -3.84 -3.66 -12.94
N GLY A 521 -2.68 -4.16 -12.52
CA GLY A 521 -1.37 -3.67 -12.94
C GLY A 521 -0.45 -3.45 -11.74
N GLY A 522 0.55 -2.57 -11.90
CA GLY A 522 1.47 -2.23 -10.83
C GLY A 522 2.60 -3.24 -10.68
N THR A 523 2.95 -3.58 -9.44
CA THR A 523 4.20 -4.24 -9.10
C THR A 523 3.99 -5.71 -8.71
N VAL A 524 4.97 -6.57 -9.01
CA VAL A 524 5.03 -7.96 -8.55
C VAL A 524 6.11 -8.08 -7.48
N CYS A 525 5.70 -8.49 -6.28
CA CYS A 525 6.58 -8.86 -5.18
C CYS A 525 7.17 -10.26 -5.45
N ILE A 526 8.49 -10.39 -5.34
CA ILE A 526 9.24 -11.62 -5.60
C ILE A 526 10.05 -12.00 -4.36
N LEU A 527 9.95 -13.25 -3.95
CA LEU A 527 10.74 -13.87 -2.90
C LEU A 527 11.91 -14.66 -3.51
N GLY A 528 13.13 -14.41 -3.06
CA GLY A 528 14.30 -15.14 -3.55
C GLY A 528 15.50 -15.08 -2.61
N SER A 529 16.58 -15.70 -3.05
CA SER A 529 17.82 -15.90 -2.30
C SER A 529 18.66 -14.64 -2.27
N ALA A 530 19.22 -14.31 -1.11
CA ALA A 530 20.21 -13.23 -0.99
C ALA A 530 21.45 -13.45 -1.89
N VAL A 531 21.73 -14.71 -2.26
CA VAL A 531 22.80 -15.08 -3.19
C VAL A 531 22.18 -15.52 -4.52
N GLY A 532 22.47 -14.82 -5.61
CA GLY A 532 22.01 -15.17 -6.97
C GLY A 532 20.59 -14.68 -7.32
N GLY A 533 19.80 -14.27 -6.32
CA GLY A 533 18.41 -13.84 -6.54
C GLY A 533 18.30 -12.50 -7.26
N ALA A 534 19.20 -11.55 -6.99
CA ALA A 534 19.22 -10.25 -7.68
C ALA A 534 19.48 -10.43 -9.19
N GLU A 535 20.39 -11.32 -9.57
CA GLU A 535 20.69 -11.64 -10.96
C GLU A 535 19.51 -12.32 -11.65
N ALA A 536 18.78 -13.19 -10.93
CA ALA A 536 17.55 -13.80 -11.45
C ALA A 536 16.44 -12.75 -11.67
N VAL A 537 16.22 -11.84 -10.71
CA VAL A 537 15.26 -10.74 -10.82
C VAL A 537 15.61 -9.83 -12.01
N GLN A 538 16.90 -9.50 -12.20
CA GLN A 538 17.36 -8.73 -13.36
C GLN A 538 17.13 -9.47 -14.69
N ARG A 539 17.37 -10.79 -14.75
CA ARG A 539 17.07 -11.61 -15.93
C ARG A 539 15.58 -11.60 -16.24
N ILE A 540 14.73 -11.79 -15.23
CA ILE A 540 13.27 -11.77 -15.35
C ILE A 540 12.80 -10.41 -15.88
N ALA A 541 13.25 -9.31 -15.28
CA ALA A 541 12.93 -7.96 -15.73
C ALA A 541 13.38 -7.73 -17.19
N SER A 542 14.56 -8.24 -17.57
CA SER A 542 15.09 -8.12 -18.93
C SER A 542 14.28 -8.94 -19.94
N ILE A 543 13.83 -10.14 -19.59
CA ILE A 543 12.95 -10.96 -20.44
C ILE A 543 11.61 -10.25 -20.61
N TYR A 544 11.00 -9.81 -19.52
CA TYR A 544 9.73 -9.10 -19.54
C TYR A 544 9.80 -7.82 -20.39
N ALA A 545 10.88 -7.04 -20.24
CA ALA A 545 11.13 -5.87 -21.07
C ALA A 545 11.14 -6.26 -22.55
N ARG A 546 11.91 -7.27 -22.97
CA ARG A 546 11.97 -7.69 -24.38
C ARG A 546 10.62 -8.16 -24.92
N GLU A 547 9.84 -8.91 -24.12
CA GLU A 547 8.53 -9.43 -24.53
C GLU A 547 7.48 -8.34 -24.68
N SER A 548 7.50 -7.34 -23.79
CA SER A 548 6.55 -6.22 -23.80
C SER A 548 6.79 -5.24 -24.96
N HIS A 549 7.84 -5.43 -25.77
CA HIS A 549 8.21 -4.59 -26.91
C HIS A 549 7.99 -5.30 -28.27
N SER A 550 7.17 -6.35 -28.35
CA SER A 550 6.83 -6.98 -29.63
C SER A 550 5.90 -6.08 -30.48
N PRO A 551 6.15 -5.89 -31.79
CA PRO A 551 5.59 -4.79 -32.60
C PRO A 551 4.13 -4.99 -33.08
N HIS A 552 3.28 -5.65 -32.29
CA HIS A 552 1.92 -5.98 -32.72
C HIS A 552 0.80 -5.07 -32.20
N ASP A 553 1.09 -4.12 -31.31
CA ASP A 553 0.07 -3.21 -30.75
C ASP A 553 0.02 -1.81 -31.40
N ASP A 554 0.91 -1.49 -32.35
CA ASP A 554 0.98 -0.16 -33.01
C ASP A 554 -0.01 0.02 -34.18
N ALA A 555 -1.01 -0.86 -34.36
CA ALA A 555 -1.86 -0.84 -35.54
C ALA A 555 -3.15 0.00 -35.41
N ASN A 556 -3.39 0.72 -34.32
CA ASN A 556 -4.65 1.50 -34.16
C ASN A 556 -4.55 2.89 -33.53
N ASP A 557 -3.37 3.43 -33.22
CA ASP A 557 -3.26 4.82 -32.75
C ASP A 557 -2.62 5.72 -33.82
N ASP A 558 -3.50 6.45 -34.52
CA ASP A 558 -3.16 7.36 -35.60
C ASP A 558 -2.50 8.65 -35.05
N VAL A 559 -1.22 8.82 -35.41
CA VAL A 559 -0.49 10.06 -35.75
C VAL A 559 -0.09 11.05 -34.63
N SER A 560 1.24 11.11 -34.48
CA SER A 560 2.10 12.24 -34.05
C SER A 560 2.42 12.39 -32.55
N SER A 561 3.25 11.49 -32.04
CA SER A 561 4.26 11.88 -31.05
C SER A 561 5.61 11.27 -31.39
N SER A 562 6.45 12.06 -32.04
CA SER A 562 7.89 11.82 -32.12
C SER A 562 8.47 11.97 -30.71
N PHE A 563 8.47 10.90 -29.93
CA PHE A 563 9.29 10.77 -28.73
C PHE A 563 10.00 9.42 -28.78
N ASN A 564 11.33 9.48 -28.72
CA ASN A 564 12.21 8.34 -28.53
C ASN A 564 11.64 7.42 -27.45
N SER A 565 11.17 6.23 -27.83
CA SER A 565 10.93 5.12 -26.90
C SER A 565 12.28 4.62 -26.40
N CYS A 566 12.88 5.35 -25.45
CA CYS A 566 13.99 4.82 -24.68
C CYS A 566 13.50 3.53 -24.01
N LEU A 567 14.20 2.43 -24.28
CA LEU A 567 14.11 1.11 -23.66
C LEU A 567 14.08 1.24 -22.12
N SER A 568 12.93 1.54 -21.52
CA SER A 568 12.84 1.67 -20.07
C SER A 568 12.72 0.27 -19.50
N HIS A 569 13.81 -0.23 -18.90
CA HIS A 569 13.74 -1.44 -18.11
C HIS A 569 12.69 -1.25 -16.99
N PRO A 570 11.91 -2.29 -16.66
CA PRO A 570 11.02 -2.29 -15.51
C PRO A 570 11.72 -1.76 -14.26
N LYS A 571 11.08 -0.87 -13.50
CA LYS A 571 11.62 -0.43 -12.22
C LYS A 571 11.67 -1.63 -11.28
N ILE A 572 12.86 -1.90 -10.75
CA ILE A 572 13.07 -2.90 -9.71
C ILE A 572 13.10 -2.17 -8.36
N PHE A 573 12.29 -2.62 -7.43
CA PHE A 573 12.30 -2.18 -6.04
C PHE A 573 13.18 -3.14 -5.24
N GLU A 574 14.15 -2.57 -4.53
CA GLU A 574 15.05 -3.31 -3.66
C GLU A 574 15.25 -2.56 -2.34
N GLY A 575 15.44 -3.32 -1.27
CA GLY A 575 15.61 -2.77 0.06
C GLY A 575 14.29 -2.42 0.74
N SER A 576 14.42 -1.89 1.95
CA SER A 576 13.29 -1.56 2.82
C SER A 576 13.64 -0.32 3.63
N SER A 577 12.66 0.24 4.32
CA SER A 577 12.87 1.46 5.10
C SER A 577 12.19 1.40 6.46
N MET A 578 12.58 2.32 7.35
CA MET A 578 11.81 2.57 8.56
C MET A 578 10.51 3.32 8.24
N GLY A 579 9.45 3.00 8.98
CA GLY A 579 8.19 3.73 8.94
C GLY A 579 8.30 5.14 9.54
N ALA A 580 7.29 5.95 9.27
CA ALA A 580 7.27 7.37 9.62
C ALA A 580 7.39 7.63 11.12
N ILE A 581 6.87 6.74 11.98
CA ILE A 581 6.92 6.90 13.43
C ILE A 581 8.33 6.69 13.97
N LYS A 582 9.08 5.74 13.39
CA LYS A 582 10.49 5.54 13.75
C LYS A 582 11.35 6.68 13.22
N PHE A 583 11.02 7.25 12.05
CA PHE A 583 11.69 8.45 11.53
C PHE A 583 11.42 9.68 12.39
N GLY A 584 10.17 9.89 12.82
CA GLY A 584 9.72 11.05 13.59
C GLY A 584 9.51 12.28 12.71
N ALA A 585 9.97 13.43 13.19
CA ALA A 585 10.04 14.68 12.42
C ALA A 585 11.36 15.39 12.72
N LEU A 586 11.82 16.18 11.75
CA LEU A 586 13.00 17.02 11.83
C LEU A 586 12.55 18.48 11.81
N LYS A 587 12.95 19.25 12.80
CA LYS A 587 12.83 20.71 12.77
C LYS A 587 14.15 21.28 12.29
N VAL A 588 14.15 21.93 11.13
CA VAL A 588 15.38 22.46 10.51
C VAL A 588 15.31 23.97 10.33
N CYS A 589 16.47 24.61 10.35
CA CYS A 589 16.63 26.02 9.98
C CYS A 589 17.78 26.17 8.99
N PHE A 590 17.58 27.07 8.04
CA PHE A 590 18.56 27.45 7.04
C PHE A 590 19.17 28.79 7.48
N ASN A 591 20.48 28.83 7.71
CA ASN A 591 21.21 30.02 8.17
C ASN A 591 21.61 30.97 7.05
#